data_AF-A0A5B1M024-F1
#
_entry.id   AF-A0A5B1M024-F1
#
_cell.length_a   1.000
_cell.length_b   1.000
_cell.length_c   1.000
_cell.angle_alpha   90.00
_cell.angle_beta   90.00
_cell.angle_gamma   90.00
#
_symmetry.space_group_name_H-M   'P 1'
#
loop_
_entity.id
_entity.type
_entity.pdbx_description
1 polymer ?
#
loop_
_entity_poly.entity_id
_entity_poly.type
_entity_poly.pdbx_seq_one_letter_code
_entity_poly.pdbx_strand_id
1 'polypeptide(L)'
;MAAVRRALDEAEGKDSVGALPYLREAADRLTELIDESMAGAVLTGQASLRSAGAQAGLTENAVGPRLARTVTLGAYADERGRVTAAGVERAKYDLESGVPRQPAAAPAPMRFKPRRPTQ
;
A
#
# COMPACT_ATOMS: atom_id res chain seq x y z
N MET A 1 -10.19 6.55 6.87
CA MET A 1 -10.64 7.95 7.05
C MET A 1 -10.69 8.42 8.51
N ALA A 2 -11.31 7.70 9.46
CA ALA A 2 -11.42 8.16 10.86
C ALA A 2 -10.06 8.47 11.53
N ALA A 3 -9.06 7.63 11.31
CA ALA A 3 -7.71 7.82 11.85
C ALA A 3 -6.95 9.01 11.22
N VAL A 4 -7.28 9.40 9.99
CA VAL A 4 -6.73 10.62 9.37
C VAL A 4 -7.34 11.85 10.04
N ARG A 5 -8.68 11.87 10.16
CA ARG A 5 -9.39 12.97 10.84
C ARG A 5 -8.86 13.20 12.25
N ARG A 6 -8.76 12.13 13.05
CA ARG A 6 -8.19 12.21 14.40
C ARG A 6 -6.80 12.85 14.44
N ALA A 7 -5.90 12.46 13.53
CA ALA A 7 -4.57 13.05 13.49
C ALA A 7 -4.60 14.54 13.10
N LEU A 8 -5.52 14.94 12.22
CA LEU A 8 -5.72 16.35 11.89
C LEU A 8 -6.31 17.14 13.08
N ASP A 9 -7.30 16.57 13.78
CA ASP A 9 -7.91 17.17 14.96
C ASP A 9 -6.87 17.40 16.08
N GLU A 10 -5.96 16.44 16.30
CA GLU A 10 -4.85 16.58 17.25
C GLU A 10 -3.84 17.66 16.83
N ALA A 11 -3.62 17.84 15.53
CA ALA A 11 -2.71 18.85 15.00
C ALA A 11 -3.26 20.28 15.16
N GLU A 12 -4.57 20.47 15.00
CA GLU A 12 -5.23 21.79 15.02
C GLU A 12 -5.06 22.52 16.36
N GLY A 13 -4.94 21.77 17.47
CA GLY A 13 -4.72 22.32 18.80
C GLY A 13 -3.26 22.61 19.17
N LYS A 14 -2.30 22.49 18.24
CA LYS A 14 -0.85 22.61 18.51
C LYS A 14 -0.23 23.80 17.80
N ASP A 15 0.93 24.22 18.29
CA ASP A 15 1.81 25.14 17.56
C ASP A 15 2.48 24.43 16.36
N SER A 16 3.20 25.19 15.53
CA SER A 16 3.78 24.67 14.30
C SER A 16 4.69 23.46 14.51
N VAL A 17 5.46 23.41 15.60
CA VAL A 17 6.38 22.30 15.88
C VAL A 17 5.61 21.11 16.45
N GLY A 18 4.69 21.35 17.38
CA GLY A 18 3.85 20.31 17.98
C GLY A 18 2.89 19.64 17.00
N ALA A 19 2.50 20.33 15.92
CA ALA A 19 1.63 19.79 14.88
C ALA A 19 2.34 18.80 13.94
N LEU A 20 3.67 18.92 13.73
CA LEU A 20 4.39 18.16 12.70
C LEU A 20 4.23 16.62 12.81
N PRO A 21 4.34 16.00 14.00
CA PRO A 21 4.18 14.55 14.12
C PRO A 21 2.79 14.08 13.70
N TYR A 22 1.75 14.82 14.07
CA TYR A 22 0.35 14.50 13.76
C TYR A 22 0.04 14.74 12.28
N LEU A 23 0.56 15.81 11.68
CA LEU A 23 0.44 16.06 10.24
C LEU A 23 1.17 14.97 9.43
N ARG A 24 2.33 14.50 9.91
CA ARG A 24 3.05 13.39 9.29
C ARG A 24 2.24 12.10 9.36
N GLU A 25 1.70 11.77 10.53
CA GLU A 25 0.82 10.62 10.72
C GLU A 25 -0.42 10.68 9.83
N ALA A 26 -1.05 11.86 9.70
CA ALA A 26 -2.17 12.07 8.80
C ALA A 26 -1.78 11.84 7.34
N ALA A 27 -0.62 12.36 6.91
CA ALA A 27 -0.11 12.20 5.54
C ALA A 27 0.21 10.73 5.21
N ASP A 28 0.81 10.00 6.14
CA ASP A 28 1.14 8.58 5.97
C ASP A 28 -0.14 7.74 5.82
N ARG A 29 -1.13 7.95 6.70
CA ARG A 29 -2.44 7.27 6.60
C ARG A 29 -3.23 7.65 5.36
N LEU A 30 -3.17 8.91 4.95
CA LEU A 30 -3.84 9.36 3.73
C LEU A 30 -3.18 8.71 2.50
N THR A 31 -1.86 8.56 2.51
CA THR A 31 -1.14 7.84 1.46
C THR A 31 -1.59 6.39 1.36
N GLU A 32 -1.69 5.67 2.47
CA GLU A 32 -2.21 4.29 2.49
C GLU A 32 -3.65 4.20 1.93
N LEU A 33 -4.52 5.14 2.32
CA LEU A 33 -5.89 5.19 1.82
C LEU A 33 -5.97 5.48 0.31
N ILE A 34 -5.10 6.35 -0.20
CA ILE A 34 -5.00 6.63 -1.63
C ILE A 34 -4.57 5.36 -2.37
N ASP A 35 -3.53 4.68 -1.87
CA ASP A 35 -3.02 3.47 -2.50
C ASP A 35 -4.10 2.38 -2.54
N GLU A 36 -4.82 2.15 -1.43
CA GLU A 36 -5.89 1.16 -1.35
C GLU A 36 -7.10 1.52 -2.24
N SER A 37 -7.50 2.79 -2.28
CA SER A 37 -8.59 3.25 -3.15
C SER A 37 -8.24 3.11 -4.63
N MET A 38 -6.97 3.39 -4.97
CA MET A 38 -6.44 3.20 -6.32
C MET A 38 -6.44 1.71 -6.70
N ALA A 39 -6.03 0.82 -5.80
CA ALA A 39 -6.08 -0.62 -6.01
C ALA A 39 -7.51 -1.13 -6.26
N GLY A 40 -8.47 -0.67 -5.45
CA GLY A 40 -9.89 -0.99 -5.62
C GLY A 40 -10.41 -0.55 -6.99
N ALA A 41 -10.18 0.70 -7.38
CA ALA A 41 -10.65 1.24 -8.66
C ALA A 41 -10.06 0.51 -9.88
N VAL A 42 -8.82 0.05 -9.78
CA VAL A 42 -8.15 -0.73 -10.83
C VAL A 42 -8.70 -2.16 -10.89
N LEU A 43 -8.89 -2.80 -9.73
CA LEU A 43 -9.41 -4.16 -9.64
C LEU A 43 -10.84 -4.26 -10.17
N THR A 44 -11.71 -3.31 -9.84
CA THR A 44 -13.11 -3.29 -10.29
C THR A 44 -13.28 -2.80 -11.73
N GLY A 45 -12.19 -2.42 -12.41
CA GLY A 45 -12.23 -1.90 -13.78
C GLY A 45 -12.79 -0.48 -13.89
N GLN A 46 -13.03 0.23 -12.78
CA GLN A 46 -13.48 1.63 -12.78
C GLN A 46 -12.42 2.58 -13.37
N ALA A 47 -11.14 2.21 -13.29
CA ALA A 47 -10.04 2.96 -13.88
C ALA A 47 -8.92 2.04 -14.39
N SER A 48 -8.21 2.48 -15.42
CA SER A 48 -6.93 1.87 -15.82
C SER A 48 -5.82 2.24 -14.82
N LEU A 49 -4.70 1.49 -14.80
CA LEU A 49 -3.50 1.84 -14.02
C LEU A 49 -3.04 3.27 -14.28
N ARG A 50 -3.03 3.69 -15.55
CA ARG A 50 -2.60 5.04 -15.96
C ARG A 50 -3.55 6.11 -15.43
N SER A 51 -4.86 5.95 -15.64
CA SER A 51 -5.86 6.95 -15.21
C SER A 51 -5.99 7.01 -13.69
N ALA A 52 -5.93 5.88 -12.98
CA ALA A 52 -5.98 5.84 -11.54
C ALA A 52 -4.75 6.53 -10.92
N GLY A 53 -3.55 6.27 -11.46
CA GLY A 53 -2.33 6.99 -11.07
C GLY A 53 -2.43 8.49 -11.30
N ALA A 54 -2.91 8.92 -12.46
CA ALA A 54 -3.08 10.34 -12.77
C ALA A 54 -4.06 11.03 -11.80
N GLN A 55 -5.18 10.38 -11.46
CA GLN A 55 -6.13 10.90 -10.47
C GLN A 55 -5.55 10.99 -9.06
N ALA A 56 -4.62 10.09 -8.72
CA ALA A 56 -3.88 10.11 -7.46
C ALA A 56 -2.68 11.09 -7.47
N GLY A 57 -2.46 11.83 -8.57
CA GLY A 57 -1.32 12.75 -8.70
C GLY A 57 0.03 12.03 -8.84
N LEU A 58 0.02 10.78 -9.31
CA LEU A 58 1.21 9.93 -9.45
C LEU A 58 1.65 9.83 -10.91
N THR A 59 2.96 9.73 -11.10
CA THR A 59 3.54 9.29 -12.37
C THR A 59 3.30 7.80 -12.58
N GLU A 60 3.23 7.37 -13.84
CA GLU A 60 2.94 5.97 -14.19
C GLU A 60 3.91 4.97 -13.53
N ASN A 61 5.20 5.31 -13.46
CA ASN A 61 6.22 4.47 -12.84
C ASN A 61 6.10 4.33 -11.30
N ALA A 62 5.34 5.21 -10.64
CA ALA A 62 5.09 5.18 -9.20
C ALA A 62 3.89 4.30 -8.81
N VAL A 63 2.97 4.02 -9.76
CA VAL A 63 1.73 3.29 -9.50
C VAL A 63 2.01 1.84 -9.08
N GLY A 64 2.78 1.10 -9.88
CA GLY A 64 3.05 -0.32 -9.62
C GLY A 64 3.62 -0.62 -8.22
N PRO A 65 4.68 0.09 -7.77
CA PRO A 65 5.21 -0.04 -6.41
C PRO A 65 4.23 0.35 -5.31
N ARG A 66 3.32 1.31 -5.55
CA ARG A 66 2.30 1.72 -4.58
C ARG A 66 1.22 0.68 -4.42
N LEU A 67 0.71 0.15 -5.54
CA LEU A 67 -0.26 -0.95 -5.53
C LEU A 67 0.29 -2.20 -4.84
N ALA A 68 1.60 -2.47 -4.94
CA ALA A 68 2.23 -3.60 -4.25
C ALA A 68 2.19 -3.51 -2.71
N ARG A 69 1.94 -2.33 -2.14
CA ARG A 69 1.82 -2.12 -0.68
C ARG A 69 0.39 -2.31 -0.16
N THR A 70 -0.58 -2.42 -1.07
CA THR A 70 -2.00 -2.52 -0.73
C THR A 70 -2.37 -3.92 -0.31
N VAL A 71 -3.42 -4.02 0.50
CA VAL A 71 -3.99 -5.33 0.84
C VAL A 71 -4.65 -5.95 -0.38
N THR A 72 -5.35 -5.14 -1.19
CA THR A 72 -6.09 -5.61 -2.37
C THR A 72 -5.21 -6.21 -3.46
N LEU A 73 -4.07 -5.58 -3.80
CA LEU A 73 -3.24 -6.01 -4.94
C LEU A 73 -1.83 -6.47 -4.56
N GLY A 74 -1.41 -6.35 -3.30
CA GLY A 74 -0.05 -6.71 -2.89
C GLY A 74 0.34 -8.16 -3.18
N ALA A 75 -0.61 -9.10 -3.10
CA ALA A 75 -0.42 -10.52 -3.43
C ALA A 75 -0.11 -10.80 -4.92
N TYR A 76 -0.29 -9.79 -5.78
CA TYR A 76 -0.11 -9.85 -7.23
C TYR A 76 1.10 -9.07 -7.71
N ALA A 77 1.95 -8.60 -6.79
CA ALA A 77 3.21 -7.97 -7.14
C ALA A 77 4.18 -8.98 -7.78
N ASP A 78 4.97 -8.52 -8.74
CA ASP A 78 6.07 -9.27 -9.32
C ASP A 78 7.29 -9.33 -8.37
N GLU A 79 8.34 -10.04 -8.79
CA GLU A 79 9.60 -10.15 -8.05
C GLU A 79 10.31 -8.81 -7.83
N ARG A 80 9.96 -7.78 -8.60
CA ARG A 80 10.48 -6.42 -8.46
C ARG A 80 9.67 -5.57 -7.49
N GLY A 81 8.66 -6.17 -6.83
CA GLY A 81 7.78 -5.50 -5.89
C GLY A 81 6.82 -4.53 -6.58
N ARG A 82 6.34 -4.84 -7.79
CA ARG A 82 5.42 -4.00 -8.55
C ARG A 82 4.21 -4.78 -9.00
N VAL A 83 3.03 -4.18 -8.87
CA VAL A 83 1.84 -4.69 -9.56
C VAL A 83 1.87 -4.21 -11.00
N THR A 84 1.82 -5.16 -11.93
CA THR A 84 1.79 -4.91 -13.38
C THR A 84 0.38 -5.13 -13.93
N ALA A 85 0.15 -4.80 -15.21
CA ALA A 85 -1.11 -5.12 -15.88
C ALA A 85 -1.45 -6.63 -15.80
N ALA A 86 -0.46 -7.51 -15.96
CA ALA A 86 -0.67 -8.95 -15.82
C ALA A 86 -1.09 -9.35 -14.39
N GLY A 87 -0.51 -8.70 -13.37
CA GLY A 87 -0.91 -8.88 -11.98
C GLY A 87 -2.36 -8.45 -11.72
N VAL A 88 -2.77 -7.31 -12.30
CA VAL A 88 -4.16 -6.82 -12.23
C VAL A 88 -5.14 -7.77 -12.91
N GLU A 89 -4.84 -8.23 -14.13
CA GLU A 89 -5.72 -9.16 -14.85
C GLU A 89 -5.85 -10.48 -14.10
N ARG A 90 -4.78 -10.96 -13.45
CA ARG A 90 -4.87 -12.13 -12.58
C ARG A 90 -5.73 -11.87 -11.34
N ALA A 91 -5.62 -10.70 -10.73
CA ALA A 91 -6.45 -10.32 -9.58
C ALA A 91 -7.93 -10.25 -9.95
N LYS A 92 -8.27 -9.72 -11.12
CA LYS A 92 -9.65 -9.71 -11.65
C LYS A 92 -10.18 -11.11 -11.84
N TYR A 93 -9.42 -11.98 -12.49
CA TYR A 93 -9.79 -13.38 -12.69
C TYR A 93 -10.02 -14.11 -11.35
N ASP A 94 -9.12 -13.93 -10.38
CA ASP A 94 -9.23 -14.55 -9.06
C ASP A 94 -10.45 -14.01 -8.27
N LEU A 95 -10.78 -12.72 -8.42
CA LEU A 95 -11.99 -12.10 -7.85
C LEU A 95 -13.26 -12.68 -8.48
N GLU A 96 -13.31 -12.79 -9.81
CA GLU A 96 -14.45 -13.36 -10.55
C GLU A 96 -14.66 -14.84 -10.25
N SER A 97 -13.57 -15.60 -10.06
CA SER A 97 -13.60 -17.02 -9.68
C SER A 97 -13.83 -17.27 -8.18
N GLY A 98 -13.90 -16.21 -7.37
CA GLY A 98 -14.19 -16.29 -5.94
C GLY A 98 -13.05 -16.81 -5.07
N VAL A 99 -11.82 -16.86 -5.59
CA VAL A 99 -10.63 -17.34 -4.87
C VAL A 99 -9.54 -16.27 -4.90
N PRO A 100 -9.71 -15.16 -4.15
CA PRO A 100 -8.70 -14.11 -4.09
C PRO A 100 -7.40 -14.65 -3.49
N ARG A 101 -6.28 -14.27 -4.11
CA ARG A 101 -4.95 -14.70 -3.68
C ARG A 101 -4.59 -13.99 -2.37
N GLN A 102 -4.20 -14.77 -1.36
CA GLN A 102 -3.75 -14.19 -0.10
C GLN A 102 -2.33 -13.61 -0.26
N PRO A 103 -2.02 -12.48 0.43
CA PRO A 103 -0.67 -11.96 0.50
C PRO A 103 0.28 -13.03 1.03
N ALA A 104 1.48 -13.10 0.46
CA ALA A 104 2.53 -13.94 1.03
C ALA A 104 2.79 -13.52 2.48
N ALA A 105 2.93 -14.49 3.38
CA ALA A 105 3.28 -14.21 4.76
C ALA A 105 4.58 -13.39 4.82
N ALA A 106 4.61 -12.37 5.69
CA ALA A 106 5.81 -11.59 5.90
C ALA A 106 6.96 -12.53 6.33
N PRO A 107 8.18 -12.35 5.79
CA PRO A 107 9.32 -13.17 6.17
C PRO A 107 9.56 -13.05 7.68
N ALA A 108 9.79 -14.19 8.33
CA ALA A 108 10.03 -14.21 9.77
C ALA A 108 11.25 -13.34 10.12
N PRO A 109 11.19 -12.56 11.23
CA PRO A 109 12.30 -11.72 11.64
C PRO A 109 13.56 -12.57 11.87
N MET A 110 14.68 -12.16 11.27
CA MET A 110 15.95 -12.87 11.41
C MET A 110 16.39 -12.87 12.87
N ARG A 111 16.61 -14.05 13.44
CA ARG A 111 17.17 -14.21 14.79
C ARG A 111 18.69 -14.29 14.70
N PHE A 112 19.37 -13.42 15.45
CA PHE A 112 20.81 -13.54 15.64
C PHE A 112 21.14 -14.88 16.30
N LYS A 113 22.02 -15.67 15.68
CA LYS A 113 22.51 -16.94 16.22
C LYS A 113 23.99 -16.76 16.62
N PRO A 114 24.31 -16.69 17.93
CA PRO A 114 25.69 -16.56 18.39
C PRO A 114 26.56 -17.70 17.84
N ARG A 115 27.80 -17.38 17.45
CA ARG A 115 28.78 -18.40 17.03
C ARG A 115 29.19 -19.23 18.26
N ARG A 116 29.23 -20.56 18.12
CA ARG A 116 29.77 -21.43 19.18
C ARG A 116 31.26 -21.15 19.36
N PRO A 117 31.78 -21.00 20.59
CA PRO A 117 33.21 -20.99 20.81
C PRO A 117 33.76 -22.38 20.51
N THR A 118 34.72 -22.46 19.59
CA THR A 118 35.63 -23.61 19.45
C THR A 118 36.58 -23.60 20.64
N GLN A 119 36.52 -24.67 21.44
CA GLN A 119 37.56 -25.04 22.41
C GLN A 119 38.74 -25.65 21.66
#